data_AF-A0ABD4PW88-F1
#
_entry.id   AF-A0ABD4PW88-F1
#
_cell.length_a   1.000
_cell.length_b   1.000
_cell.length_c   1.000
_cell.angle_alpha   90.00
_cell.angle_beta   90.00
_cell.angle_gamma   90.00
#
_symmetry.space_group_name_H-M   'P 1'
#
loop_
_entity.id
_entity.type
_entity.pdbx_description
1 polymer ?
#
loop_
_entity_poly.entity_id
_entity_poly.type
_entity_poly.pdbx_seq_one_letter_code
_entity_poly.pdbx_strand_id
1 'polypeptide(L)'
;MRYKLTYVYGDSDQKFTQTFSSKVLMESYIETGKDKDLRVINIESSKLYGYARVSSKEQNLDRQIEALKEYGVNERDIITDKQSGKDFNREGYKTLKEQLLRSGDVLVIKELDRLGRNMAQIKEEWNDLQAKEINIVVIDTPILNTEGKSNLEKTLISNIVFELLSYMAEKERVKIKQRQA
;
A
#
# COMPACT_ATOMS: atom_id res chain seq x y z
N MET A 1 13.86 -0.13 3.52
CA MET A 1 13.71 0.98 2.55
C MET A 1 14.00 0.38 1.19
N ARG A 2 13.11 0.56 0.22
CA ARG A 2 13.30 0.12 -1.16
C ARG A 2 13.92 1.29 -1.94
N TYR A 3 14.77 0.97 -2.91
CA TYR A 3 15.43 1.95 -3.77
C TYR A 3 15.09 1.62 -5.21
N LYS A 4 14.63 2.59 -5.96
CA LYS A 4 14.28 2.43 -7.38
C LYS A 4 15.22 3.30 -8.19
N LEU A 5 16.06 2.65 -8.98
CA LEU A 5 17.06 3.27 -9.85
C LEU A 5 16.49 3.36 -11.26
N THR A 6 16.48 4.57 -11.83
CA THR A 6 16.21 4.79 -13.24
C THR A 6 17.51 5.18 -13.94
N TYR A 7 17.84 4.54 -15.04
CA TYR A 7 19.12 4.70 -15.73
C TYR A 7 19.00 4.48 -17.25
N VAL A 8 20.03 4.88 -17.99
CA VAL A 8 20.22 4.60 -19.43
C VAL A 8 21.59 3.96 -19.66
N TYR A 9 21.79 3.34 -20.82
CA TYR A 9 23.10 2.82 -21.27
C TYR A 9 23.61 3.62 -22.47
N GLY A 10 24.86 4.03 -22.43
CA GLY A 10 25.48 4.77 -23.52
C GLY A 10 24.80 6.11 -23.78
N ASP A 11 24.71 6.48 -25.06
CA ASP A 11 23.98 7.64 -25.54
C ASP A 11 22.51 7.33 -25.89
N SER A 12 21.97 6.22 -25.38
CA SER A 12 20.57 5.87 -25.59
C SER A 12 19.63 6.73 -24.74
N ASP A 13 18.52 7.17 -25.33
CA ASP A 13 17.41 7.79 -24.59
C ASP A 13 16.50 6.75 -23.91
N GLN A 14 16.74 5.45 -24.12
CA GLN A 14 15.92 4.39 -23.54
C GLN A 14 16.17 4.27 -22.03
N LYS A 15 15.14 4.61 -21.24
CA LYS A 15 15.16 4.52 -19.78
C LYS A 15 14.80 3.13 -19.30
N PHE A 16 15.60 2.63 -18.37
CA PHE A 16 15.38 1.40 -17.63
C PHE A 16 15.15 1.73 -16.16
N THR A 17 14.43 0.85 -15.46
CA THR A 17 14.14 1.01 -14.03
C THR A 17 14.32 -0.31 -13.30
N GLN A 18 14.99 -0.29 -12.16
CA GLN A 18 15.21 -1.46 -11.31
C GLN A 18 15.03 -1.12 -9.83
N THR A 19 14.44 -2.05 -9.07
CA THR A 19 14.22 -1.89 -7.62
C THR A 19 15.18 -2.76 -6.82
N PHE A 20 15.71 -2.21 -5.73
CA PHE A 20 16.67 -2.82 -4.82
C PHE A 20 16.13 -2.80 -3.39
N SER A 21 16.44 -3.85 -2.63
CA SER A 21 16.05 -3.99 -1.22
C SER A 21 16.93 -3.20 -0.25
N SER A 22 18.10 -2.72 -0.70
CA SER A 22 19.00 -1.91 0.11
C SER A 22 19.82 -0.93 -0.75
N LYS A 23 20.32 0.14 -0.12
CA LYS A 23 21.16 1.13 -0.77
C LYS A 23 22.48 0.53 -1.27
N VAL A 24 23.06 -0.36 -0.46
CA VAL A 24 24.34 -1.04 -0.77
C VAL A 24 24.24 -1.87 -2.05
N LEU A 25 23.16 -2.62 -2.22
CA LEU A 25 22.95 -3.42 -3.44
C LEU A 25 22.78 -2.53 -4.68
N MET A 26 22.06 -1.41 -4.55
CA MET A 26 21.91 -0.45 -5.63
C MET A 26 23.25 0.22 -5.99
N GLU A 27 24.02 0.66 -5.00
CA GLU A 27 25.34 1.29 -5.21
C GLU A 27 26.32 0.33 -5.89
N SER A 28 26.35 -0.94 -5.45
CA SER A 28 27.14 -1.99 -6.10
C SER A 28 26.72 -2.25 -7.55
N TYR A 29 25.41 -2.22 -7.85
CA TYR A 29 24.93 -2.33 -9.23
C TYR A 29 25.36 -1.15 -10.10
N ILE A 30 25.29 0.08 -9.57
CA ILE A 30 25.76 1.27 -10.29
C ILE A 30 27.26 1.16 -10.57
N GLU A 31 28.05 0.75 -9.59
CA GLU A 31 29.51 0.62 -9.72
C GLU A 31 29.89 -0.41 -10.80
N THR A 32 29.31 -1.61 -10.75
CA THR A 32 29.51 -2.65 -11.77
C THR A 32 28.96 -2.27 -13.15
N GLY A 33 27.93 -1.42 -13.19
CA GLY A 33 27.33 -0.94 -14.42
C GLY A 33 28.11 0.18 -15.12
N LYS A 34 28.97 0.94 -14.41
CA LYS A 34 29.76 2.04 -14.99
C LYS A 34 30.65 1.59 -16.14
N ASP A 35 31.21 0.38 -16.06
CA ASP A 35 32.02 -0.21 -17.13
C ASP A 35 31.21 -0.46 -18.43
N LYS A 36 29.88 -0.43 -18.34
CA LYS A 36 28.95 -0.58 -19.47
C LYS A 36 28.33 0.76 -19.91
N ASP A 37 28.96 1.88 -19.55
CA ASP A 37 28.44 3.25 -19.78
C ASP A 37 27.02 3.45 -19.23
N LEU A 38 26.75 2.91 -18.03
CA LEU A 38 25.51 3.17 -17.31
C LEU A 38 25.49 4.62 -16.81
N ARG A 39 24.43 5.36 -17.14
CA ARG A 39 24.19 6.71 -16.64
C ARG A 39 22.92 6.74 -15.80
N VAL A 40 23.06 7.16 -14.55
CA VAL A 40 21.94 7.26 -13.59
C VAL A 40 21.11 8.49 -13.92
N ILE A 41 19.79 8.29 -14.07
CA ILE A 41 18.82 9.36 -14.34
C ILE A 41 18.11 9.81 -13.06
N ASN A 42 17.65 8.86 -12.24
CA ASN A 42 16.96 9.15 -10.98
C ASN A 42 17.15 8.02 -9.97
N ILE A 43 17.12 8.35 -8.68
CA ILE A 43 17.07 7.40 -7.57
C ILE A 43 15.92 7.81 -6.65
N GLU A 44 14.91 6.94 -6.56
CA GLU A 44 13.80 7.09 -5.62
C GLU A 44 14.02 6.15 -4.43
N SER A 45 13.74 6.63 -3.22
CA SER A 45 13.75 5.79 -2.02
C SER A 45 12.38 5.81 -1.36
N SER A 46 11.80 4.65 -1.09
CA SER A 46 10.51 4.51 -0.42
C SER A 46 10.60 3.57 0.77
N LYS A 47 9.76 3.78 1.76
CA LYS A 47 9.62 2.89 2.91
C LYS A 47 8.29 2.15 2.86
N LEU A 48 8.30 0.94 3.41
CA LEU A 48 7.10 0.14 3.58
C LEU A 48 6.64 0.27 5.02
N TYR A 49 5.36 0.62 5.17
CA TYR A 49 4.67 0.57 6.44
C TYR A 49 3.50 -0.40 6.34
N GLY A 50 3.28 -1.14 7.41
CA GLY A 50 2.15 -2.06 7.54
C GLY A 50 1.12 -1.47 8.48
N TYR A 51 -0.15 -1.71 8.20
CA TYR A 51 -1.21 -1.36 9.14
C TYR A 51 -2.18 -2.52 9.35
N ALA A 52 -2.36 -2.90 10.62
CA ALA A 52 -3.26 -3.96 11.05
C ALA A 52 -4.23 -3.45 12.13
N ARG A 53 -5.43 -4.04 12.20
CA ARG A 53 -6.47 -3.63 13.15
C ARG A 53 -7.29 -4.82 13.61
N VAL A 54 -7.65 -4.85 14.89
CA VAL A 54 -8.52 -5.91 15.46
C VAL A 54 -9.58 -5.38 16.41
N SER A 55 -10.70 -6.10 16.51
CA SER A 55 -11.84 -5.75 17.37
C SER A 55 -11.80 -6.33 18.80
N SER A 56 -10.83 -7.20 19.12
CA SER A 56 -10.50 -7.74 20.47
C SER A 56 -9.82 -9.11 20.43
N LYS A 57 -9.95 -9.87 19.34
CA LYS A 57 -9.38 -11.23 19.22
C LYS A 57 -7.92 -11.20 18.78
N GLU A 58 -7.00 -11.59 19.67
CA GLU A 58 -5.55 -11.61 19.42
C GLU A 58 -5.18 -12.51 18.22
N GLN A 59 -5.83 -13.68 18.08
CA GLN A 59 -5.58 -14.61 16.96
C GLN A 59 -5.78 -14.01 15.55
N ASN A 60 -6.61 -12.97 15.41
CA ASN A 60 -6.81 -12.33 14.12
C ASN A 60 -5.71 -11.29 13.81
N LEU A 61 -5.08 -10.72 14.85
CA LEU A 61 -4.02 -9.75 14.70
C LEU A 61 -2.75 -10.42 14.20
N ASP A 62 -2.40 -11.56 14.78
CA ASP A 62 -1.18 -12.30 14.44
C ASP A 62 -1.15 -12.67 12.95
N ARG A 63 -2.27 -13.16 12.41
CA ARG A 63 -2.41 -13.46 10.98
C ARG A 63 -2.25 -12.23 10.08
N GLN A 64 -2.71 -11.06 10.54
CA GLN A 64 -2.52 -9.81 9.80
C GLN A 64 -1.05 -9.40 9.81
N ILE A 65 -0.40 -9.46 10.98
CA ILE A 65 1.01 -9.14 11.13
C ILE A 65 1.88 -10.09 10.30
N GLU A 66 1.58 -11.39 10.32
CA GLU A 66 2.27 -12.41 9.52
C GLU A 66 2.17 -12.10 8.03
N ALA A 67 0.96 -11.82 7.50
CA ALA A 67 0.79 -11.43 6.10
C ALA A 67 1.59 -10.16 5.73
N LEU A 68 1.65 -9.18 6.62
CA LEU A 68 2.45 -7.97 6.41
C LEU A 68 3.96 -8.27 6.40
N LYS A 69 4.43 -9.14 7.29
CA LYS A 69 5.84 -9.59 7.33
C LYS A 69 6.19 -10.39 6.07
N GLU A 70 5.33 -11.30 5.63
CA GLU A 70 5.50 -12.07 4.40
C GLU A 70 5.56 -11.18 3.15
N TYR A 71 4.78 -10.10 3.13
CA TYR A 71 4.86 -9.09 2.07
C TYR A 71 6.20 -8.31 2.09
N GLY A 72 6.94 -8.35 3.20
CA GLY A 72 8.24 -7.70 3.37
C GLY A 72 8.19 -6.38 4.14
N VAL A 73 7.14 -6.14 4.93
CA VAL A 73 7.11 -5.02 5.88
C VAL A 73 7.96 -5.40 7.11
N ASN A 74 8.86 -4.52 7.53
CA ASN A 74 9.61 -4.75 8.77
C ASN A 74 8.68 -4.67 9.97
N GLU A 75 8.89 -5.52 10.97
CA GLU A 75 8.07 -5.56 12.18
C GLU A 75 7.96 -4.19 12.89
N ARG A 76 9.06 -3.44 12.98
CA ARG A 76 9.08 -2.08 13.56
C ARG A 76 8.27 -1.04 12.79
N ASP A 77 7.94 -1.33 11.53
CA ASP A 77 7.21 -0.45 10.62
C ASP A 77 5.74 -0.91 10.48
N ILE A 78 5.30 -1.91 11.27
CA ILE A 78 3.92 -2.35 11.38
C ILE A 78 3.24 -1.59 12.52
N ILE A 79 2.22 -0.81 12.19
CA ILE A 79 1.40 -0.07 13.15
C ILE A 79 0.10 -0.83 13.36
N THR A 80 -0.32 -0.94 14.62
CA THR A 80 -1.53 -1.68 14.98
C THR A 80 -2.49 -0.82 15.79
N ASP A 81 -3.79 -0.97 15.53
CA ASP A 81 -4.84 -0.38 16.35
C ASP A 81 -5.75 -1.47 16.93
N LYS A 82 -6.08 -1.33 18.22
CA LYS A 82 -7.09 -2.16 18.87
C LYS A 82 -8.41 -1.39 18.95
N GLN A 83 -9.42 -1.87 18.25
CA GLN A 83 -10.78 -1.36 18.34
C GLN A 83 -11.51 -2.05 19.51
N SER A 84 -11.45 -1.50 20.72
CA SER A 84 -12.28 -1.98 21.83
C SER A 84 -13.64 -1.26 21.83
N GLY A 85 -14.74 -2.01 21.76
CA GLY A 85 -16.09 -1.45 21.93
C GLY A 85 -16.59 -0.60 20.75
N LYS A 86 -17.42 0.40 21.05
CA LYS A 86 -18.12 1.24 20.06
C LYS A 86 -17.20 2.30 19.43
N ASP A 87 -16.12 2.63 20.13
CA ASP A 87 -15.21 3.71 19.75
C ASP A 87 -14.32 3.32 18.57
N PHE A 88 -14.25 4.22 17.60
CA PHE A 88 -13.39 4.08 16.42
C PHE A 88 -12.12 4.90 16.59
N ASN A 89 -11.46 4.78 17.74
CA ASN A 89 -10.20 5.49 17.93
C ASN A 89 -9.08 4.73 17.20
N ARG A 90 -8.44 5.40 16.25
CA ARG A 90 -7.39 4.87 15.37
C ARG A 90 -6.14 5.73 15.49
N GLU A 91 -5.66 5.88 16.72
CA GLU A 91 -4.51 6.75 17.00
C GLU A 91 -3.26 6.26 16.27
N GLY A 92 -3.04 4.93 16.22
CA GLY A 92 -1.95 4.34 15.45
C GLY A 92 -2.03 4.71 13.97
N TYR A 93 -3.19 4.55 13.34
CA TYR A 93 -3.39 4.96 11.96
C TYR A 93 -3.21 6.46 11.73
N LYS A 94 -3.71 7.32 12.62
CA LYS A 94 -3.55 8.78 12.50
C LYS A 94 -2.06 9.15 12.55
N THR A 95 -1.33 8.65 13.54
CA THR A 95 0.13 8.83 13.64
C THR A 95 0.83 8.32 12.39
N LEU A 96 0.45 7.14 11.88
CA LEU A 96 1.01 6.59 10.64
C LEU A 96 0.78 7.52 9.44
N LYS A 97 -0.47 7.95 9.21
CA LYS A 97 -0.90 8.80 8.08
C LYS A 97 -0.35 10.22 8.15
N GLU A 98 -0.16 10.77 9.35
CA GLU A 98 0.19 12.18 9.54
C GLU A 98 1.67 12.41 9.83
N GLN A 99 2.36 11.46 10.48
CA GLN A 99 3.71 11.69 11.01
C GLN A 99 4.78 10.75 10.42
N LEU A 100 4.40 9.54 10.02
CA LEU A 100 5.37 8.51 9.59
C LEU A 100 5.47 8.37 8.08
N LEU A 101 4.33 8.32 7.39
CA LEU A 101 4.24 8.18 5.93
C LEU A 101 4.67 9.48 5.22
N ARG A 102 5.47 9.34 4.17
CA ARG A 102 5.94 10.42 3.30
C ARG A 102 5.60 10.13 1.85
N SER A 103 5.51 11.16 1.01
CA SER A 103 5.31 10.99 -0.44
C SER A 103 6.27 9.93 -1.01
N GLY A 104 5.72 9.02 -1.82
CA GLY A 104 6.43 7.88 -2.40
C GLY A 104 6.46 6.62 -1.53
N ASP A 105 6.19 6.71 -0.22
CA ASP A 105 6.10 5.53 0.66
C ASP A 105 4.94 4.61 0.27
N VAL A 106 4.99 3.38 0.77
CA VAL A 106 3.98 2.34 0.53
C VAL A 106 3.30 1.96 1.85
N LEU A 107 1.98 2.14 1.90
CA LEU A 107 1.12 1.58 2.94
C LEU A 107 0.62 0.22 2.50
N VAL A 108 0.94 -0.81 3.29
CA VAL A 108 0.49 -2.19 3.08
C VAL A 108 -0.57 -2.51 4.13
N ILE A 109 -1.72 -3.00 3.66
CA ILE A 109 -2.81 -3.50 4.50
C ILE A 109 -3.24 -4.88 4.00
N LYS A 110 -3.74 -5.70 4.90
CA LYS A 110 -4.27 -7.03 4.51
C LYS A 110 -5.54 -6.89 3.67
N GLU A 111 -6.51 -6.12 4.17
CA GLU A 111 -7.87 -5.99 3.63
C GLU A 111 -8.34 -4.52 3.65
N LEU A 112 -9.27 -4.14 2.77
CA LEU A 112 -9.77 -2.77 2.63
C LEU A 112 -10.48 -2.22 3.87
N ASP A 113 -11.14 -3.08 4.63
CA ASP A 113 -11.87 -2.71 5.84
C ASP A 113 -10.94 -2.21 6.97
N ARG A 114 -9.62 -2.28 6.77
CA ARG A 114 -8.62 -1.61 7.61
C ARG A 114 -8.70 -0.10 7.45
N LEU A 115 -9.07 0.41 6.28
CA LEU A 115 -9.15 1.85 6.01
C LEU A 115 -10.45 2.50 6.52
N GLY A 116 -11.55 1.76 6.72
CA GLY A 116 -12.81 2.36 7.17
C GLY A 116 -13.88 1.33 7.52
N ARG A 117 -14.98 1.77 8.14
CA ARG A 117 -16.12 0.90 8.51
C ARG A 117 -17.11 0.67 7.37
N ASN A 118 -17.09 1.53 6.36
CA ASN A 118 -17.97 1.47 5.20
C ASN A 118 -17.23 1.95 3.95
N MET A 119 -17.82 1.71 2.78
CA MET A 119 -17.20 2.06 1.50
C MET A 119 -16.95 3.58 1.35
N ALA A 120 -17.79 4.43 1.94
CA ALA A 120 -17.58 5.88 1.88
C ALA A 120 -16.31 6.31 2.63
N GLN A 121 -16.11 5.83 3.86
CA GLN A 121 -14.90 6.07 4.64
C GLN A 121 -13.65 5.48 3.97
N ILE A 122 -13.77 4.29 3.38
CA ILE A 122 -12.66 3.66 2.66
C ILE A 122 -12.26 4.48 1.43
N LYS A 123 -13.23 4.96 0.64
CA LYS A 123 -12.99 5.84 -0.52
C LYS A 123 -12.34 7.16 -0.10
N GLU A 124 -12.83 7.79 0.97
CA GLU A 124 -12.27 9.03 1.52
C GLU A 124 -10.81 8.83 1.94
N GLU A 125 -10.53 7.83 2.78
CA GLU A 125 -9.18 7.52 3.24
C GLU A 125 -8.23 7.14 2.10
N TRP A 126 -8.72 6.39 1.11
CA TRP A 126 -7.96 6.06 -0.08
C TRP A 126 -7.55 7.30 -0.87
N ASN A 127 -8.49 8.23 -1.10
CA ASN A 127 -8.24 9.46 -1.83
C ASN A 127 -7.25 10.37 -1.09
N ASP A 128 -7.38 10.47 0.23
CA ASP A 128 -6.44 11.22 1.07
C ASP A 128 -5.00 10.68 0.97
N LEU A 129 -4.85 9.36 1.00
CA LEU A 129 -3.54 8.71 0.85
C LEU A 129 -2.94 8.96 -0.54
N GLN A 130 -3.75 8.87 -1.59
CA GLN A 130 -3.31 9.17 -2.97
C GLN A 130 -2.94 10.64 -3.14
N ALA A 131 -3.68 11.56 -2.53
CA ALA A 131 -3.38 13.00 -2.55
C ALA A 131 -2.04 13.32 -1.85
N LYS A 132 -1.65 12.50 -0.87
CA LYS A 132 -0.32 12.54 -0.23
C LYS A 132 0.77 11.78 -0.99
N GLU A 133 0.46 11.29 -2.20
CA GLU A 133 1.36 10.48 -3.03
C GLU A 133 1.84 9.19 -2.34
N ILE A 134 1.03 8.65 -1.43
CA ILE A 134 1.26 7.36 -0.79
C ILE A 134 0.76 6.26 -1.71
N ASN A 135 1.61 5.27 -1.96
CA ASN A 135 1.20 4.07 -2.66
C ASN A 135 0.49 3.11 -1.68
N ILE A 136 -0.53 2.41 -2.15
CA ILE A 136 -1.36 1.52 -1.33
C ILE A 136 -1.29 0.11 -1.91
N VAL A 137 -1.07 -0.85 -1.03
CA VAL A 137 -1.12 -2.28 -1.34
C VAL A 137 -2.15 -2.93 -0.43
N VAL A 138 -3.10 -3.63 -1.05
CA VAL A 138 -4.07 -4.48 -0.35
C VAL A 138 -3.71 -5.93 -0.69
N ILE A 139 -3.23 -6.69 0.31
CA ILE A 139 -2.72 -8.05 0.10
C ILE A 139 -3.82 -8.94 -0.49
N ASP A 140 -5.02 -8.91 0.08
CA ASP A 140 -6.15 -9.74 -0.35
C ASP A 140 -6.84 -9.21 -1.61
N THR A 141 -6.42 -8.04 -2.13
CA THR A 141 -6.96 -7.46 -3.37
C THR A 141 -5.84 -6.88 -4.24
N PRO A 142 -4.98 -7.73 -4.83
CA PRO A 142 -3.76 -7.29 -5.53
C PRO A 142 -4.02 -6.34 -6.71
N ILE A 143 -5.21 -6.40 -7.32
CA ILE A 143 -5.61 -5.49 -8.41
C ILE A 143 -5.57 -4.03 -7.98
N LEU A 144 -5.79 -3.74 -6.69
CA LEU A 144 -5.74 -2.38 -6.15
C LEU A 144 -4.32 -1.87 -5.88
N ASN A 145 -3.27 -2.69 -6.05
CA ASN A 145 -1.91 -2.23 -5.84
C ASN A 145 -1.62 -0.99 -6.69
N THR A 146 -1.19 0.11 -6.07
CA THR A 146 -0.94 1.37 -6.78
C THR A 146 0.54 1.60 -7.12
N GLU A 147 1.44 0.76 -6.61
CA GLU A 147 2.89 0.90 -6.81
C GLU A 147 3.22 0.78 -8.31
N GLY A 148 4.05 1.70 -8.81
CA GLY A 148 4.49 1.72 -10.21
C GLY A 148 3.42 2.13 -11.24
N LYS A 149 2.21 2.51 -10.81
CA LYS A 149 1.13 2.96 -11.70
C LYS A 149 1.07 4.47 -11.81
N SER A 150 0.66 4.98 -12.97
CA SER A 150 0.35 6.39 -13.17
C SER A 150 -0.89 6.82 -12.38
N ASN A 151 -1.06 8.12 -12.13
CA ASN A 151 -2.23 8.65 -11.41
C ASN A 151 -3.54 8.31 -12.12
N LEU A 152 -3.55 8.27 -13.46
CA LEU A 152 -4.72 7.89 -14.23
C LEU A 152 -5.09 6.42 -14.01
N GLU A 153 -4.10 5.51 -14.07
CA GLU A 153 -4.31 4.08 -13.82
C GLU A 153 -4.79 3.81 -12.39
N LYS A 154 -4.14 4.45 -11.41
CA LYS A 154 -4.53 4.38 -9.98
C LYS A 154 -6.00 4.77 -9.78
N THR A 155 -6.41 5.88 -10.38
CA THR A 155 -7.77 6.42 -10.27
C THR A 155 -8.79 5.52 -10.97
N LEU A 156 -8.50 5.08 -12.20
CA LEU A 156 -9.38 4.22 -12.97
C LEU A 156 -9.64 2.90 -12.24
N ILE A 157 -8.58 2.22 -11.81
CA ILE A 157 -8.66 0.91 -11.16
C ILE A 157 -9.43 1.03 -9.84
N SER A 158 -9.09 2.00 -8.99
CA SER A 158 -9.75 2.16 -7.69
C SER A 158 -11.24 2.48 -7.84
N ASN A 159 -11.63 3.35 -8.78
CA ASN A 159 -13.03 3.65 -9.05
C ASN A 159 -13.83 2.42 -9.49
N ILE A 160 -13.32 1.65 -10.44
CA ILE A 160 -13.99 0.43 -10.93
C ILE A 160 -14.14 -0.59 -9.80
N VAL A 161 -13.06 -0.86 -9.06
CA VAL A 161 -13.06 -1.86 -8.00
C VAL A 161 -13.98 -1.44 -6.87
N PHE A 162 -13.95 -0.19 -6.44
CA PHE A 162 -14.84 0.27 -5.37
C PHE A 162 -16.31 0.26 -5.76
N GLU A 163 -16.63 0.56 -7.01
CA GLU A 163 -18.01 0.46 -7.50
C GLU A 163 -18.50 -0.99 -7.51
N LEU A 164 -17.66 -1.90 -8.03
CA LEU A 164 -17.96 -3.34 -8.02
C LEU A 164 -18.17 -3.87 -6.60
N LEU A 165 -17.28 -3.52 -5.66
CA LEU A 165 -17.40 -3.92 -4.25
C LEU A 165 -18.66 -3.35 -3.60
N SER A 166 -19.01 -2.10 -3.91
CA SER A 166 -20.24 -1.47 -3.40
C SER A 166 -21.49 -2.19 -3.91
N TYR A 167 -21.52 -2.52 -5.20
CA TYR A 167 -22.60 -3.32 -5.80
C TYR A 167 -22.72 -4.71 -5.16
N MET A 168 -21.59 -5.40 -4.97
CA MET A 168 -21.57 -6.72 -4.33
C MET A 168 -22.09 -6.67 -2.89
N ALA A 169 -21.69 -5.67 -2.11
CA ALA A 169 -22.14 -5.48 -0.75
C ALA A 169 -23.65 -5.23 -0.65
N GLU A 170 -24.21 -4.37 -1.53
CA GLU A 170 -25.65 -4.11 -1.55
C GLU A 170 -26.43 -5.35 -2.02
N LYS A 171 -25.93 -6.07 -3.02
CA LYS A 171 -26.53 -7.33 -3.49
C LYS A 171 -26.59 -8.38 -2.38
N GLU A 172 -25.55 -8.51 -1.57
CA GLU A 172 -25.52 -9.44 -0.44
C GLU A 172 -26.51 -9.00 0.66
N ARG A 173 -26.58 -7.71 0.95
CA ARG A 173 -27.56 -7.15 1.89
C ARG A 173 -29.00 -7.42 1.48
N VAL A 174 -29.33 -7.27 0.20
CA VAL A 174 -30.68 -7.58 -0.33
C VAL A 174 -31.01 -9.05 -0.17
N LYS A 175 -30.07 -9.96 -0.48
CA LYS A 175 -30.27 -11.41 -0.30
C LYS A 175 -30.53 -11.79 1.16
N ILE A 176 -29.80 -11.22 2.11
CA ILE A 176 -29.99 -11.49 3.54
C ILE A 176 -31.40 -11.07 3.98
N LYS A 177 -31.86 -9.88 3.57
CA LYS A 177 -33.23 -9.40 3.87
C LYS A 177 -34.30 -10.32 3.29
N GLN A 178 -34.10 -10.82 2.07
CA GLN A 178 -35.04 -11.75 1.42
C GLN A 178 -35.10 -13.13 2.09
N ARG A 179 -34.03 -13.59 2.71
CA ARG A 179 -33.99 -14.87 3.44
C ARG A 179 -34.61 -14.80 4.84
N GLN A 180 -34.77 -13.59 5.37
CA GLN A 180 -35.33 -13.33 6.71
C GLN A 180 -36.82 -12.94 6.66
N ALA A 181 -37.38 -12.76 5.46
CA ALA A 181 -38.79 -12.51 5.19
C ALA A 181 -39.50 -13.82 4.82
#